data_AF-A0A2V5Q4Q5-F1
#
_entry.id   AF-A0A2V5Q4Q5-F1
#
_cell.length_a   1.000
_cell.length_b   1.000
_cell.length_c   1.000
_cell.angle_alpha   90.00
_cell.angle_beta   90.00
_cell.angle_gamma   90.00
#
_symmetry.space_group_name_H-M   'P 1'
#
loop_
_entity.id
_entity.type
_entity.pdbx_description
1 polymer ?
#
loop_
_entity_poly.entity_id
_entity_poly.type
_entity_poly.pdbx_seq_one_letter_code
_entity_poly.pdbx_strand_id
1 'polypeptide(L)' 'MLTIRLSLPNVVLSWPTNVVGFALQAKGGLTGTWTNDTHSVAVSGTNYIVTEPKSSGTMFFRLKK' A
#
# COMPACT_ATOMS: atom_id res chain seq x y z
N MET A 1 -7.26 0.52 -9.79
CA MET A 1 -6.07 -0.36 -9.70
C MET A 1 -5.13 0.18 -8.63
N LEU A 2 -4.40 -0.70 -7.94
CA LEU A 2 -3.34 -0.28 -7.00
C LEU A 2 -2.13 0.21 -7.79
N THR A 3 -1.62 1.37 -7.43
CA THR A 3 -0.39 1.96 -7.98
C THR A 3 0.62 2.11 -6.86
N ILE A 4 1.88 1.79 -7.15
CA ILE A 4 3.00 1.90 -6.22
C ILE A 4 4.04 2.80 -6.88
N ARG A 5 4.48 3.85 -6.18
CA ARG A 5 5.54 4.75 -6.67
C ARG A 5 6.59 4.98 -5.60
N LEU A 6 7.86 4.96 -6.00
CA LEU A 6 8.96 5.36 -5.13
C LEU A 6 9.03 6.89 -5.10
N SER A 7 9.03 7.45 -3.89
CA SER A 7 9.22 8.87 -3.62
C SER A 7 10.20 8.99 -2.46
N LEU A 8 11.48 8.74 -2.74
CA LEU A 8 12.53 8.56 -1.73
C LEU A 8 12.52 9.72 -0.71
N PRO A 9 12.61 9.42 0.60
CA PRO A 9 12.93 8.11 1.20
C PRO A 9 11.74 7.15 1.36
N ASN A 10 10.58 7.47 0.79
CA ASN A 10 9.32 6.74 1.00
C ASN A 10 8.87 5.95 -0.23
N VAL A 11 7.88 5.10 -0.02
CA VAL A 11 7.02 4.54 -1.07
C VAL A 11 5.60 5.06 -0.86
N VAL A 12 4.95 5.41 -1.97
CA VAL A 12 3.57 5.91 -1.98
C VAL A 12 2.72 4.89 -2.70
N LEU A 13 1.75 4.33 -1.97
CA LEU A 13 0.74 3.44 -2.49
C LEU A 13 -0.55 4.24 -2.68
N SER A 14 -1.19 4.02 -3.82
CA SER A 14 -2.44 4.71 -4.12
C SER A 14 -3.44 3.82 -4.83
N TRP A 15 -4.71 3.92 -4.45
CA TRP A 15 -5.79 3.25 -5.16
C TRP A 15 -7.07 4.09 -5.11
N PRO A 16 -7.97 3.91 -6.08
CA PRO A 16 -9.20 4.70 -6.16
C PRO A 16 -10.13 4.53 -4.94
N THR A 17 -10.81 5.59 -4.53
CA THR A 17 -11.78 5.57 -3.41
C THR A 17 -13.06 4.79 -3.71
N ASN A 18 -13.33 4.52 -4.99
CA ASN A 18 -14.46 3.67 -5.41
C ASN A 18 -14.20 2.17 -5.16
N VAL A 19 -13.00 1.77 -4.75
CA VAL A 19 -12.68 0.39 -4.35
C VAL A 19 -13.03 0.17 -2.88
N VAL A 20 -14.33 0.14 -2.59
CA VAL A 20 -14.87 0.12 -1.22
C VAL A 20 -14.74 -1.25 -0.56
N GLY A 21 -14.38 -1.26 0.73
CA GLY A 21 -14.31 -2.48 1.54
C GLY A 21 -13.03 -3.29 1.34
N PHE A 22 -12.05 -2.77 0.63
CA PHE A 22 -10.74 -3.40 0.50
C PHE A 22 -9.75 -2.78 1.49
N ALA A 23 -8.95 -3.62 2.13
CA ALA A 23 -7.79 -3.23 2.91
C ALA A 23 -6.51 -3.39 2.09
N LEU A 24 -5.54 -2.50 2.32
CA LEU A 24 -4.17 -2.69 1.86
C LEU A 24 -3.52 -3.81 2.69
N GLN A 25 -2.92 -4.78 2.02
CA GLN A 25 -2.09 -5.80 2.65
C GLN A 25 -0.68 -5.75 2.11
N ALA A 26 0.27 -6.05 2.98
CA ALA A 26 1.68 -6.08 2.68
C ALA A 26 2.31 -7.42 3.06
N LYS A 27 3.44 -7.74 2.42
CA LYS A 27 4.32 -8.85 2.77
C LYS A 27 5.76 -8.55 2.39
N GLY A 28 6.71 -8.92 3.25
CA GLY A 28 8.14 -8.90 2.94
C GLY A 28 8.59 -10.14 2.17
N GLY A 29 9.27 -9.95 1.04
CA GLY A 29 9.83 -11.05 0.24
C GLY A 29 8.81 -11.94 -0.46
N LEU A 30 9.31 -12.97 -1.15
CA LEU A 30 8.47 -13.91 -1.91
C LEU A 30 7.74 -14.91 -1.00
N THR A 31 8.27 -15.20 0.17
CA THR A 31 7.70 -16.12 1.18
C THR A 31 7.02 -15.35 2.32
N GLY A 32 6.22 -16.02 3.17
CA GLY A 32 5.55 -15.41 4.32
C GLY A 32 4.04 -15.16 4.17
N THR A 33 3.45 -14.52 5.19
CA THR A 33 2.00 -14.26 5.29
C THR A 33 1.65 -12.82 4.93
N TRP A 34 0.54 -12.63 4.22
CA TRP A 34 -0.03 -11.30 3.98
C TRP A 34 -0.68 -10.78 5.25
N THR A 35 -0.28 -9.59 5.69
CA THR A 35 -0.89 -8.90 6.84
C THR A 35 -1.51 -7.59 6.39
N ASN A 36 -2.51 -7.10 7.14
CA ASN A 36 -3.04 -5.76 6.89
C ASN A 36 -1.94 -4.74 7.13
N ASP A 37 -1.82 -3.80 6.19
CA ASP A 37 -0.96 -2.65 6.38
C ASP A 37 -1.54 -1.75 7.47
N THR A 38 -0.69 -1.30 8.40
CA THR A 38 -1.11 -0.53 9.57
C THR A 38 -0.84 0.96 9.44
N HIS A 39 -0.30 1.41 8.30
CA HIS A 39 -0.03 2.82 8.09
C HIS A 39 -1.34 3.59 7.85
N SER A 40 -1.31 4.87 8.17
CA SER A 40 -2.45 5.76 8.01
C SER A 40 -2.82 5.90 6.53
N VAL A 41 -4.08 5.66 6.21
CA VAL A 41 -4.64 5.93 4.89
C VAL A 41 -5.15 7.37 4.85
N ALA A 42 -4.57 8.19 3.98
CA ALA A 42 -5.08 9.52 3.66
C ALA A 42 -5.95 9.47 2.40
N VAL A 43 -6.80 10.48 2.21
CA VAL A 43 -7.55 10.67 0.95
C VAL A 43 -6.99 11.90 0.25
N SER A 44 -6.61 11.77 -1.02
CA SER A 44 -6.19 12.87 -1.89
C SER A 44 -6.96 12.80 -3.20
N GLY A 45 -7.86 13.76 -3.41
CA GLY A 45 -8.80 13.75 -4.52
C GLY A 45 -9.66 12.49 -4.52
N THR A 46 -9.54 11.69 -5.59
CA THR A 46 -10.30 10.44 -5.78
C THR A 46 -9.53 9.18 -5.40
N ASN A 47 -8.39 9.32 -4.71
CA ASN A 47 -7.55 8.19 -4.31
C ASN A 47 -7.32 8.13 -2.80
N TYR A 48 -7.32 6.91 -2.28
CA TYR A 48 -6.65 6.57 -1.02
C TYR A 48 -5.14 6.57 -1.25
N ILE A 49 -4.39 7.13 -0.30
CA ILE A 49 -2.94 7.24 -0.32
C ILE A 49 -2.38 6.68 0.99
N VAL A 50 -1.39 5.80 0.90
CA VAL A 50 -0.54 5.38 2.00
C VAL A 50 0.89 5.77 1.67
N THR A 51 1.54 6.45 2.61
CA THR A 51 2.97 6.79 2.51
C THR A 51 3.68 6.08 3.65
N GLU A 52 4.60 5.19 3.30
CA GLU A 52 5.42 4.47 4.27
C GLU A 52 6.91 4.60 3.91
N PRO A 53 7.82 4.51 4.89
CA PRO A 53 9.25 4.49 4.62
C PRO A 53 9.61 3.34 3.68
N LYS A 54 10.49 3.59 2.71
CA LYS A 54 10.98 2.51 1.84
C LYS A 54 11.72 1.48 2.71
N SER A 55 11.24 0.23 2.66
CA SER A 55 11.97 -0.90 3.24
C SER A 55 13.33 -1.10 2.55
N SER A 56 14.30 -1.57 3.33
CA SER A 56 15.61 -2.03 2.83
C SER A 56 15.48 -3.28 1.95
N GLY A 57 14.44 -4.09 2.16
CA GLY A 57 14.13 -5.28 1.38
C GLY A 57 13.03 -5.08 0.34
N THR A 58 12.71 -6.17 -0.37
CA THR A 58 11.56 -6.22 -1.30
C THR A 58 10.26 -6.38 -0.53
N MET A 59 9.29 -5.50 -0.80
CA MET A 59 7.93 -5.57 -0.28
C MET A 59 6.94 -5.80 -1.42
N PHE A 60 5.90 -6.57 -1.13
CA PHE A 60 4.78 -6.83 -2.03
C PHE A 60 3.50 -6.30 -1.40
N PHE A 61 2.61 -5.76 -2.24
CA PHE A 61 1.38 -5.13 -1.80
C PHE A 61 0.20 -5.60 -2.63
N ARG A 62 -0.97 -5.72 -1.99
CA ARG A 62 -2.23 -6.03 -2.67
C ARG A 62 -3.41 -5.37 -1.97
N LEU A 63 -4.51 -5.24 -2.69
CA LEU A 63 -5.82 -4.94 -2.10
C LEU A 63 -6.57 -6.24 -1.83
N LYS A 64 -7.11 -6.39 -0.63
CA LYS A 64 -7.92 -7.55 -0.24
C LYS A 64 -9.23 -7.09 0.42
N LYS A 65 -10.35 -7.61 -0.09
CA LYS A 65 -11.67 -7.50 0.55
C LYS A 65 -11.86 -8.61 1.58
#